data_AF-A0A965ER75-F1
#
_entry.id   AF-A0A965ER75-F1
#
_cell.length_a   1.000
_cell.length_b   1.000
_cell.length_c   1.000
_cell.angle_alpha   90.00
_cell.angle_beta   90.00
_cell.angle_gamma   90.00
#
_symmetry.space_group_name_H-M   'P 1'
#
loop_
_entity.id
_entity.type
_entity.pdbx_description
1 polymer ?
#
loop_
_entity_poly.entity_id
_entity_poly.type
_entity_poly.pdbx_seq_one_letter_code
_entity_poly.pdbx_strand_id
1 'polypeptide(L)'
;MKSILSTKKFLRLTTILTTLIVCVNMGDTKNNNNIDGSGNEPDINFHGTLLDTSGDEFEADNVCISRKYNKICVYSRPISPDIDPAINKTYIDLVELMHENNDSKNSIEVKNPGKLETFKGRDYIAVTFTPTKGDAATYLIEANRTVTCGKLEGNTLQEKEIHFQALKSIKITSMKKQVKPEDKDK
;
A
#
# COMPACT_ATOMS: atom_id res chain seq x y z
N MET A 1 -64.44 -35.19 13.34
CA MET A 1 -63.28 -36.06 13.09
C MET A 1 -62.20 -35.25 12.37
N LYS A 2 -60.99 -35.19 12.97
CA LYS A 2 -59.67 -34.81 12.45
C LYS A 2 -59.41 -33.39 11.90
N SER A 3 -58.74 -32.63 12.78
CA SER A 3 -57.83 -31.50 12.55
C SER A 3 -56.69 -31.84 11.57
N ILE A 4 -56.33 -30.92 10.68
CA ILE A 4 -55.06 -30.91 9.96
C ILE A 4 -54.35 -29.59 10.28
N LEU A 5 -53.45 -29.71 11.23
CA LEU A 5 -52.54 -28.69 11.74
C LEU A 5 -51.45 -28.34 10.71
N SER A 6 -51.38 -27.04 10.38
CA SER A 6 -50.17 -26.23 10.23
C SER A 6 -48.80 -26.96 10.17
N THR A 7 -48.26 -27.12 8.95
CA THR A 7 -46.88 -27.58 8.70
C THR A 7 -46.04 -26.65 7.80
N LYS A 8 -46.39 -25.36 7.67
CA LYS A 8 -45.62 -24.41 6.82
C LYS A 8 -44.64 -23.48 7.56
N LYS A 9 -44.35 -23.72 8.84
CA LYS A 9 -43.41 -22.89 9.62
C LYS A 9 -42.07 -23.56 9.97
N PHE A 10 -41.85 -24.81 9.59
CA PHE A 10 -40.64 -25.56 9.97
C PHE A 10 -39.51 -25.55 8.92
N LEU A 11 -39.72 -24.93 7.76
CA LEU A 11 -38.76 -24.90 6.65
C LEU A 11 -38.05 -23.54 6.49
N ARG A 12 -37.91 -22.77 7.58
CA ARG A 12 -37.20 -21.47 7.59
C ARG A 12 -36.20 -21.36 8.76
N LEU A 13 -35.79 -22.47 9.36
CA LEU A 13 -34.87 -22.47 10.51
C LEU A 13 -33.53 -23.17 10.25
N THR A 14 -33.27 -23.65 9.02
CA THR A 14 -32.05 -24.37 8.62
C THR A 14 -31.24 -23.63 7.55
N THR A 15 -31.35 -22.31 7.48
CA THR A 15 -30.58 -21.47 6.52
C THR A 15 -29.90 -20.27 7.20
N ILE A 16 -29.58 -20.40 8.49
CA ILE A 16 -28.87 -19.35 9.27
C ILE A 16 -27.54 -19.88 9.85
N LEU A 17 -27.25 -21.18 9.75
CA LEU A 17 -26.06 -21.79 10.37
C LEU A 17 -24.91 -22.12 9.39
N THR A 18 -25.03 -21.79 8.11
CA THR A 18 -23.99 -22.07 7.09
C THR A 18 -23.21 -20.83 6.64
N THR A 19 -23.50 -19.64 7.18
CA THR A 19 -22.78 -18.39 6.85
C THR A 19 -21.65 -18.03 7.82
N LEU A 20 -21.39 -18.83 8.86
CA LEU A 20 -20.39 -18.50 9.89
C LEU A 20 -19.03 -19.21 9.73
N ILE A 21 -18.84 -20.04 8.69
CA ILE A 21 -17.60 -20.83 8.49
C ILE A 21 -16.99 -20.55 7.11
N VAL A 22 -16.87 -19.26 6.74
CA VAL A 22 -16.04 -18.82 5.59
C VAL A 22 -15.26 -17.55 5.95
N CYS A 23 -14.69 -17.50 7.16
CA CYS A 23 -13.74 -16.46 7.56
C CYS A 23 -12.44 -17.06 8.12
N VAL A 24 -12.06 -18.27 7.68
CA VAL A 24 -10.73 -18.80 7.92
C VAL A 24 -9.88 -18.49 6.70
N ASN A 25 -9.47 -17.22 6.59
CA ASN A 25 -8.33 -16.83 5.76
C ASN A 25 -7.06 -17.40 6.42
N MET A 26 -6.71 -18.66 6.11
CA MET A 26 -5.33 -19.12 6.21
C MET A 26 -4.54 -18.46 5.06
N GLY A 27 -4.15 -17.21 5.28
CA GLY A 27 -3.08 -16.57 4.53
C GLY A 27 -1.76 -16.86 5.22
N ASP A 28 -0.81 -17.44 4.49
CA ASP A 28 0.55 -17.77 4.92
C ASP A 28 1.22 -16.64 5.73
N THR A 29 1.23 -16.79 7.04
CA THR A 29 2.14 -16.12 7.97
C THR A 29 3.49 -16.81 7.91
N LYS A 30 4.25 -16.54 6.85
CA LYS A 30 5.71 -16.74 6.88
C LYS A 30 6.44 -15.56 6.24
N ASN A 31 6.89 -14.70 7.14
CA ASN A 31 8.14 -13.96 7.03
C ASN A 31 8.16 -12.81 6.01
N ASN A 32 7.80 -11.61 6.47
CA ASN A 32 8.44 -10.34 6.11
C ASN A 32 7.78 -9.23 6.92
N ASN A 33 8.54 -8.57 7.80
CA ASN A 33 8.33 -7.31 8.55
C ASN A 33 7.22 -6.34 8.07
N ASN A 34 5.98 -6.79 7.97
CA ASN A 34 4.82 -6.02 7.55
C ASN A 34 3.68 -6.32 8.53
N ILE A 35 3.54 -5.43 9.52
CA ILE A 35 2.35 -5.16 10.34
C ILE A 35 1.44 -6.38 10.58
N ASP A 36 1.79 -7.21 11.56
CA ASP A 36 0.77 -7.86 12.38
C ASP A 36 0.23 -6.80 13.34
N GLY A 37 -1.09 -6.64 13.41
CA GLY A 37 -1.84 -5.61 14.15
C GLY A 37 -1.63 -5.58 15.66
N SER A 38 -0.39 -5.35 16.09
CA SER A 38 0.10 -5.36 17.46
C SER A 38 0.42 -3.95 17.98
N GLY A 39 0.14 -2.90 17.20
CA GLY A 39 0.47 -1.52 17.59
C GLY A 39 1.98 -1.21 17.62
N ASN A 40 2.82 -2.16 17.20
CA ASN A 40 4.25 -1.94 17.08
C ASN A 40 4.56 -1.25 15.75
N GLU A 41 5.12 -0.05 15.85
CA GLU A 41 5.69 0.71 14.73
C GLU A 41 6.80 -0.12 14.05
N PRO A 42 6.94 -0.09 12.72
CA PRO A 42 7.84 -0.98 11.99
C PRO A 42 9.33 -0.68 12.27
N ASP A 43 10.19 -1.69 12.05
CA ASP A 43 11.65 -1.57 12.23
C ASP A 43 12.28 -0.42 11.40
N ILE A 44 11.63 -0.02 10.29
CA ILE A 44 12.08 1.04 9.39
C ILE A 44 10.89 1.95 9.05
N ASN A 45 11.06 3.24 9.29
CA ASN A 45 10.13 4.28 8.87
C ASN A 45 10.78 5.25 7.89
N PHE A 46 10.00 5.70 6.93
CA PHE A 46 10.41 6.70 5.94
C PHE A 46 9.65 8.00 6.18
N HIS A 47 10.39 9.10 6.10
CA HIS A 47 9.86 10.46 6.20
C HIS A 47 10.05 11.16 4.86
N GLY A 48 9.14 12.08 4.54
CA GLY A 48 9.14 12.71 3.24
C GLY A 48 8.10 13.78 3.05
N THR A 49 7.90 14.19 1.80
CA THR A 49 6.79 15.05 1.40
C THR A 49 5.91 14.34 0.38
N LEU A 50 4.60 14.51 0.54
CA LEU A 50 3.59 14.06 -0.42
C LEU A 50 2.94 15.29 -1.02
N LEU A 51 2.90 15.34 -2.36
CA LEU A 51 2.18 16.35 -3.12
C LEU A 51 0.96 15.68 -3.75
N ASP A 52 -0.23 16.21 -3.48
CA ASP A 52 -1.47 15.68 -4.03
C ASP A 52 -1.92 16.40 -5.32
N THR A 53 -3.02 15.92 -5.87
CA THR A 53 -3.60 16.44 -7.10
C THR A 53 -4.23 17.82 -6.95
N SER A 54 -4.70 18.24 -5.75
CA SER A 54 -5.10 19.63 -5.48
C SER A 54 -3.90 20.57 -5.47
N GLY A 55 -2.69 20.05 -5.26
CA GLY A 55 -1.46 20.84 -5.15
C GLY A 55 -1.07 21.12 -3.71
N ASP A 56 -1.72 20.45 -2.75
CA ASP A 56 -1.35 20.53 -1.35
C ASP A 56 -0.14 19.61 -1.12
N GLU A 57 0.92 20.20 -0.58
CA GLU A 57 2.12 19.49 -0.14
C GLU A 57 2.12 19.43 1.39
N PHE A 58 2.42 18.26 1.95
CA PHE A 58 2.56 18.11 3.41
C PHE A 58 3.67 17.13 3.77
N GLU A 59 4.25 17.35 4.94
CA GLU A 59 5.22 16.43 5.53
C GLU A 59 4.52 15.15 6.00
N ALA A 60 5.11 14.03 5.62
CA ALA A 60 4.62 12.70 5.93
C ALA A 60 5.66 11.94 6.74
N ASP A 61 5.21 11.43 7.86
CA ASP A 61 5.91 10.49 8.72
C ASP A 61 5.40 9.06 8.46
N ASN A 62 6.18 8.04 8.78
CA ASN A 62 5.79 6.63 8.72
C ASN A 62 5.18 6.24 7.37
N VAL A 63 5.79 6.70 6.27
CA VAL A 63 5.30 6.45 4.91
C VAL A 63 5.29 4.95 4.62
N CYS A 64 4.09 4.43 4.39
CA CYS A 64 3.83 3.04 4.08
C CYS A 64 3.12 2.95 2.74
N ILE A 65 3.66 2.17 1.81
CA ILE A 65 3.08 2.03 0.47
C ILE A 65 2.50 0.63 0.34
N SER A 66 1.18 0.53 0.17
CA SER A 66 0.48 -0.75 0.07
C SER A 66 0.77 -1.72 1.22
N ARG A 67 0.81 -1.19 2.46
CA ARG A 67 1.16 -1.94 3.69
C ARG A 67 2.58 -2.51 3.69
N LYS A 68 3.49 -1.93 2.90
CA LYS A 68 4.91 -2.25 2.89
C LYS A 68 5.70 -1.00 3.21
N TYR A 69 6.58 -1.10 4.20
CA TYR A 69 7.41 0.05 4.60
C TYR A 69 8.69 0.18 3.80
N ASN A 70 9.28 -0.91 3.30
CA ASN A 70 10.61 -0.88 2.68
C ASN A 70 10.61 -1.04 1.16
N LYS A 71 9.51 -1.49 0.55
CA LYS A 71 9.49 -1.78 -0.89
C LYS A 71 8.13 -1.59 -1.52
N ILE A 72 8.13 -1.13 -2.76
CA ILE A 72 6.92 -1.00 -3.59
C ILE A 72 6.88 -2.12 -4.61
N CYS A 73 5.73 -2.78 -4.74
CA CYS A 73 5.49 -3.70 -5.84
C CYS A 73 5.13 -2.90 -7.09
N VAL A 74 5.89 -3.08 -8.16
CA VAL A 74 5.65 -2.41 -9.44
C VAL A 74 5.71 -3.41 -10.59
N TYR A 75 5.14 -3.05 -11.73
CA TYR A 75 5.07 -3.90 -12.92
C TYR A 75 5.67 -3.19 -14.12
N SER A 76 6.30 -3.94 -15.01
CA SER A 76 6.68 -3.40 -16.32
C SER A 76 5.44 -3.19 -17.18
N ARG A 77 5.42 -2.12 -17.95
CA ARG A 77 4.35 -1.86 -18.91
C ARG A 77 4.41 -2.90 -20.05
N PRO A 78 3.36 -3.70 -20.29
CA PRO A 78 3.37 -4.64 -21.40
C PRO A 78 3.12 -3.92 -22.73
N ILE A 79 3.49 -4.59 -23.83
CA ILE A 79 3.29 -4.08 -25.20
C ILE A 79 1.83 -4.13 -25.68
N SER A 80 0.96 -4.85 -24.97
CA SER A 80 -0.45 -5.05 -25.34
C SER A 80 -1.36 -5.04 -24.10
N PRO A 81 -2.58 -4.48 -24.19
CA PRO A 81 -3.58 -4.49 -23.11
C PRO A 81 -4.03 -5.90 -22.69
N ASP A 82 -3.86 -6.89 -23.57
CA ASP A 82 -4.24 -8.28 -23.32
C ASP A 82 -3.17 -9.08 -22.57
N ILE A 83 -2.06 -8.46 -22.18
CA ILE A 83 -0.99 -9.12 -21.41
C ILE A 83 -1.12 -8.71 -19.95
N ASP A 84 -1.04 -9.69 -19.05
CA ASP A 84 -1.05 -9.45 -17.61
C ASP A 84 0.27 -8.79 -17.16
N PRO A 85 0.27 -7.56 -16.63
CA PRO A 85 1.50 -6.93 -16.12
C PRO A 85 2.19 -7.70 -14.98
N ALA A 86 1.45 -8.52 -14.23
CA ALA A 86 1.95 -9.33 -13.12
C ALA A 86 3.00 -10.36 -13.54
N ILE A 87 3.10 -10.71 -14.84
CA ILE A 87 4.17 -11.58 -15.35
C ILE A 87 5.55 -10.95 -15.22
N ASN A 88 5.63 -9.61 -15.21
CA ASN A 88 6.87 -8.86 -15.10
C ASN A 88 6.78 -7.89 -13.92
N LYS A 89 6.65 -8.50 -12.75
CA LYS A 89 6.60 -7.86 -11.44
C LYS A 89 8.01 -7.71 -10.88
N THR A 90 8.31 -6.53 -10.35
CA THR A 90 9.53 -6.27 -9.58
C THR A 90 9.20 -5.52 -8.29
N TYR A 91 10.20 -5.34 -7.44
CA TYR A 91 10.10 -4.54 -6.23
C TYR A 91 11.14 -3.44 -6.27
N ILE A 92 10.72 -2.23 -5.94
CA ILE A 92 11.65 -1.11 -5.77
C ILE A 92 11.85 -0.87 -4.28
N ASP A 93 13.09 -0.80 -3.85
CA ASP A 93 13.45 -0.51 -2.46
C ASP A 93 13.31 0.99 -2.19
N LEU A 94 12.59 1.34 -1.13
CA LEU A 94 12.40 2.74 -0.73
C LEU A 94 13.68 3.38 -0.20
N VAL A 95 14.66 2.59 0.23
CA VAL A 95 15.99 3.08 0.59
C VAL A 95 16.69 3.71 -0.62
N GLU A 96 16.45 3.22 -1.84
CA GLU A 96 17.03 3.78 -3.06
C GLU A 96 16.47 5.17 -3.42
N LEU A 97 15.43 5.62 -2.74
CA LEU A 97 14.88 6.97 -2.88
C LEU A 97 15.41 7.95 -1.83
N MET A 98 16.18 7.49 -0.85
CA MET A 98 16.67 8.38 0.19
C MET A 98 17.59 9.45 -0.40
N HIS A 99 17.32 10.70 -0.06
CA HIS A 99 18.18 11.83 -0.42
C HIS A 99 19.48 11.74 0.37
N GLU A 100 20.52 11.17 -0.22
CA GLU A 100 21.88 11.37 0.27
C GLU A 100 22.34 12.77 -0.18
N ASN A 101 22.56 13.69 0.76
CA ASN A 101 23.15 15.02 0.54
C ASN A 101 22.26 16.09 -0.13
N ASN A 102 20.96 16.17 0.20
CA ASN A 102 20.03 17.20 -0.31
C ASN A 102 19.77 17.18 -1.83
N ASP A 103 20.09 16.10 -2.55
CA ASP A 103 19.78 16.02 -3.98
C ASP A 103 18.26 15.82 -4.19
N SER A 104 17.59 16.89 -4.63
CA SER A 104 16.12 16.99 -4.69
C SER A 104 15.48 16.10 -5.76
N LYS A 105 16.26 15.27 -6.47
CA LYS A 105 15.82 14.53 -7.65
C LYS A 105 15.11 13.22 -7.30
N ASN A 106 15.42 12.61 -6.16
CA ASN A 106 14.90 11.27 -5.88
C ASN A 106 13.41 11.35 -5.52
N SER A 107 12.59 10.63 -6.26
CA SER A 107 11.14 10.78 -6.16
C SER A 107 10.38 9.64 -6.84
N ILE A 108 9.13 9.51 -6.45
CA ILE A 108 8.10 8.75 -7.16
C ILE A 108 7.13 9.77 -7.73
N GLU A 109 7.05 9.87 -9.06
CA GLU A 109 6.10 10.74 -9.74
C GLU A 109 4.96 9.92 -10.34
N VAL A 110 3.72 10.34 -10.09
CA VAL A 110 2.55 9.77 -10.74
C VAL A 110 2.37 10.44 -12.09
N LYS A 111 2.50 9.68 -13.18
CA LYS A 111 2.33 10.19 -14.54
C LYS A 111 0.84 10.32 -14.86
N ASN A 112 0.41 11.55 -15.17
CA ASN A 112 -0.98 11.89 -15.45
C ASN A 112 -1.94 11.39 -14.34
N PRO A 113 -1.88 11.98 -13.13
CA PRO A 113 -2.76 11.59 -12.04
C PRO A 113 -4.23 11.57 -12.48
N GLY A 114 -4.96 10.51 -12.11
CA GLY A 114 -6.34 10.27 -12.53
C GLY A 114 -6.50 9.56 -13.88
N LYS A 115 -5.44 9.36 -14.67
CA LYS A 115 -5.48 8.54 -15.89
C LYS A 115 -5.17 7.08 -15.56
N LEU A 116 -6.13 6.20 -15.82
CA LEU A 116 -5.99 4.76 -15.64
C LEU A 116 -5.56 4.08 -16.94
N GLU A 117 -4.69 3.08 -16.80
CA GLU A 117 -4.32 2.16 -17.87
C GLU A 117 -4.85 0.76 -17.53
N THR A 118 -5.75 0.23 -18.35
CA THR A 118 -6.37 -1.07 -18.09
C THR A 118 -5.62 -2.18 -18.84
N PHE A 119 -5.18 -3.20 -18.11
CA PHE A 119 -4.55 -4.41 -18.64
C PHE A 119 -5.21 -5.65 -18.05
N LYS A 120 -5.64 -6.60 -18.89
CA LYS A 120 -6.37 -7.81 -18.46
C LYS A 120 -7.53 -7.50 -17.48
N GLY A 121 -8.23 -6.40 -17.71
CA GLY A 121 -9.36 -5.97 -16.88
C GLY A 121 -9.00 -5.43 -15.48
N ARG A 122 -7.72 -5.12 -15.23
CA ARG A 122 -7.26 -4.42 -14.02
C ARG A 122 -6.71 -3.05 -14.37
N ASP A 123 -6.97 -2.09 -13.49
CA ASP A 123 -6.53 -0.72 -13.67
C ASP A 123 -5.20 -0.46 -12.98
N TYR A 124 -4.33 0.25 -13.70
CA TYR A 124 -2.99 0.61 -13.29
C TYR A 124 -2.76 2.11 -13.48
N ILE A 125 -1.77 2.62 -12.77
CA ILE A 125 -1.28 3.99 -12.86
C ILE A 125 0.20 3.91 -13.20
N ALA A 126 0.62 4.72 -14.18
CA ALA A 126 2.03 4.85 -14.52
C ALA A 126 2.74 5.73 -13.48
N VAL A 127 3.85 5.24 -12.96
CA VAL A 127 4.71 5.97 -12.03
C VAL A 127 6.13 5.99 -12.53
N THR A 128 6.80 7.14 -12.43
CA THR A 128 8.24 7.23 -12.70
C THR A 128 8.98 7.26 -11.39
N PHE A 129 9.96 6.37 -11.28
CA PHE A 129 10.85 6.25 -10.15
C PHE A 129 12.19 6.85 -10.53
N THR A 130 12.64 7.82 -9.75
CA THR A 130 13.96 8.45 -9.91
C THR A 130 14.81 8.06 -8.70
N PRO A 131 15.70 7.07 -8.82
CA PRO A 131 16.54 6.62 -7.71
C PRO A 131 17.73 7.56 -7.48
N THR A 132 18.40 7.42 -6.33
CA THR A 132 19.66 8.13 -6.02
C THR A 132 20.79 7.77 -7.00
N LYS A 133 20.80 6.52 -7.48
CA LYS A 133 21.79 6.00 -8.44
C LYS A 133 21.08 5.28 -9.56
N GLY A 134 21.43 5.62 -10.80
CA GLY A 134 20.85 5.04 -12.00
C GLY A 134 19.88 5.99 -12.70
N ASP A 135 19.26 5.48 -13.76
CA ASP A 135 18.33 6.25 -14.59
C ASP A 135 16.90 6.16 -14.04
N ALA A 136 16.14 7.23 -14.28
CA ALA A 136 14.72 7.22 -13.98
C ALA A 136 14.00 6.17 -14.86
N ALA A 137 13.14 5.36 -14.23
CA ALA A 137 12.41 4.30 -14.91
C ALA A 137 10.91 4.42 -14.65
N THR A 138 10.08 4.08 -15.65
CA THR A 138 8.63 4.14 -15.53
C THR A 138 8.05 2.75 -15.38
N TYR A 139 7.20 2.58 -14.38
CA TYR A 139 6.52 1.35 -14.04
C TYR A 139 5.01 1.56 -13.91
N LEU A 140 4.29 0.47 -13.73
CA LEU A 140 2.88 0.45 -13.38
C LEU A 140 2.71 0.07 -11.90
N ILE A 141 1.75 0.70 -11.23
CA ILE A 141 1.23 0.31 -9.92
C ILE A 141 -0.28 0.10 -10.06
N GLU A 142 -0.85 -0.87 -9.35
CA GLU A 142 -2.31 -1.07 -9.35
C GLU A 142 -3.04 0.18 -8.83
N ALA A 143 -4.11 0.61 -9.50
CA ALA A 143 -4.76 1.89 -9.20
C ALA A 143 -5.38 1.97 -7.80
N ASN A 144 -5.74 0.81 -7.22
CA ASN A 144 -6.31 0.71 -5.88
C ASN A 144 -5.28 0.81 -4.75
N ARG A 145 -3.98 0.91 -5.06
CA ARG A 145 -2.96 1.03 -4.02
C ARG A 145 -3.05 2.37 -3.30
N THR A 146 -2.74 2.32 -2.00
CA THR A 146 -2.74 3.47 -1.11
C THR A 146 -1.36 3.70 -0.49
N VAL A 147 -1.13 4.94 -0.10
CA VAL A 147 -0.05 5.39 0.77
C VAL A 147 -0.67 5.75 2.10
N THR A 148 -0.24 5.11 3.17
CA THR A 148 -0.61 5.44 4.54
C THR A 148 0.58 6.17 5.18
N CYS A 149 0.31 7.26 5.89
CA CYS A 149 1.34 8.05 6.55
C CYS A 149 0.76 8.84 7.72
N GLY A 150 1.61 9.29 8.63
CA GLY A 150 1.26 10.30 9.61
C GLY A 150 1.49 11.71 9.05
N LYS A 151 0.45 12.54 8.98
CA LYS A 151 0.57 13.96 8.70
C LYS A 151 0.83 14.70 10.00
N LEU A 152 1.91 15.50 10.05
CA LEU A 152 2.17 16.38 11.18
C LEU A 152 1.25 17.61 11.10
N GLU A 153 0.35 17.75 12.07
CA GLU A 153 -0.47 18.96 12.25
C GLU A 153 -0.19 19.53 13.65
N GLY A 154 0.68 20.56 13.70
CA GLY A 154 1.20 21.09 14.95
C GLY A 154 2.07 20.04 15.67
N ASN A 155 1.66 19.64 16.87
CA ASN A 155 2.36 18.63 17.68
C ASN A 155 1.68 17.25 17.65
N THR A 156 0.69 17.05 16.77
CA THR A 156 -0.07 15.80 16.69
C THR A 156 0.12 15.14 15.34
N LEU A 157 0.36 13.84 15.36
CA LEU A 157 0.43 13.01 14.15
C LEU A 157 -0.97 12.47 13.85
N GLN A 158 -1.53 12.85 12.71
CA GLN A 158 -2.80 12.31 12.23
C GLN A 158 -2.55 11.27 11.13
N GLU A 159 -3.12 10.08 11.27
CA GLU A 159 -3.03 9.06 10.22
C GLU A 159 -3.83 9.50 8.98
N LYS A 160 -3.19 9.42 7.82
CA LYS A 160 -3.76 9.77 6.53
C LYS A 160 -3.49 8.65 5.54
N GLU A 161 -4.55 8.18 4.89
CA GLU A 161 -4.50 7.23 3.79
C GLU A 161 -4.87 7.94 2.47
N ILE A 162 -4.04 7.79 1.45
CA ILE A 162 -4.21 8.46 0.14
C ILE A 162 -4.02 7.44 -0.98
N HIS A 163 -4.96 7.39 -1.92
CA HIS A 163 -4.79 6.56 -3.12
C HIS A 163 -3.71 7.14 -4.05
N PHE A 164 -2.95 6.27 -4.72
CA PHE A 164 -1.93 6.71 -5.69
C PHE A 164 -2.50 7.64 -6.77
N GLN A 165 -3.74 7.44 -7.20
CA GLN A 165 -4.42 8.31 -8.17
C GLN A 165 -4.57 9.76 -7.72
N ALA A 166 -4.59 10.00 -6.41
CA ALA A 166 -4.74 11.32 -5.83
C ALA A 166 -3.39 12.00 -5.55
N LEU A 167 -2.26 11.32 -5.80
CA LEU A 167 -0.92 11.84 -5.62
C LEU A 167 -0.35 12.36 -6.95
N LYS A 168 0.45 13.42 -6.89
CA LYS A 168 1.36 13.86 -7.95
C LYS A 168 2.76 13.30 -7.72
N SER A 169 3.26 13.38 -6.49
CA SER A 169 4.59 12.87 -6.17
C SER A 169 4.76 12.49 -4.70
N ILE A 170 5.71 11.58 -4.46
CA ILE A 170 6.21 11.20 -3.15
C ILE A 170 7.73 11.44 -3.18
N LYS A 171 8.24 12.20 -2.21
CA LYS A 171 9.68 12.41 -2.02
C LYS A 171 10.08 11.87 -0.66
N ILE A 172 11.06 10.98 -0.62
CA ILE A 172 11.56 10.38 0.62
C ILE A 172 12.85 11.10 1.02
N THR A 173 12.84 11.78 2.17
CA THR A 173 13.94 12.62 2.64
C THR A 173 14.80 11.93 3.68
N SER A 174 14.21 11.07 4.53
CA SER A 174 14.98 10.36 5.55
C SER A 174 14.37 9.01 5.92
N MET A 175 15.15 8.19 6.61
CA MET A 175 14.77 6.89 7.12
C MET A 175 15.21 6.76 8.57
N LYS A 176 14.28 6.35 9.44
CA LYS A 176 14.55 6.05 10.85
C LYS A 176 14.49 4.54 11.05
N LYS A 177 15.59 3.94 11.52
CA LYS A 177 15.59 2.56 12.00
C LYS A 177 15.22 2.58 13.48
N GLN A 178 14.27 1.74 13.89
CA GLN A 178 14.06 1.53 15.32
C GLN A 178 15.28 0.83 15.91
N VAL A 179 15.88 1.46 16.92
CA VAL A 179 16.87 0.80 17.76
C VAL A 179 16.07 -0.06 18.74
N LYS A 180 16.01 -1.37 18.48
CA LYS A 180 15.50 -2.31 19.49
C LYS A 180 16.36 -2.13 20.75
N PRO A 181 15.77 -1.91 21.93
CA PRO A 181 16.57 -1.89 23.15
C PRO A 181 17.32 -3.23 23.21
N GLU A 182 18.64 -3.17 23.21
CA GLU A 182 19.45 -4.36 23.47
C GLU A 182 18.97 -4.95 24.79
N ASP A 183 18.63 -6.25 24.79
CA ASP A 183 18.38 -7.00 26.01
C ASP A 183 19.65 -6.92 26.87
N LYS A 184 19.71 -5.89 27.72
CA LYS A 184 20.69 -5.78 28.79
C LYS A 184 20.32 -6.79 29.86
N ASP A 185 20.48 -8.07 29.56
CA ASP A 185 20.53 -9.14 30.55
C ASP A 185 21.10 -10.40 29.90
N LYS A 186 22.41 -10.59 30.08
CA LYS A 186 23.04 -11.86 30.47
C LYS A 186 24.48 -11.65 30.91
#